data_AF-A0A7Y9GL25-F1
#
_entry.id   AF-A0A7Y9GL25-F1
#
_cell.length_a   1.000
_cell.length_b   1.000
_cell.length_c   1.000
_cell.angle_alpha   90.00
_cell.angle_beta   90.00
_cell.angle_gamma   90.00
#
_symmetry.space_group_name_H-M   'P 1'
#
loop_
_entity.id
_entity.type
_entity.pdbx_description
1 polymer ?
#
loop_
_entity_poly.entity_id
_entity_poly.type
_entity_poly.pdbx_seq_one_letter_code
_entity_poly.pdbx_strand_id
1 'polypeptide(L)'
;MPFALACDAPPHQLAVIEELDGVVRALAALADRILEVTAEARGLVALTDWHARAAAAFHERAEEWAGEISSLYCPTETARILAADARDRVALAVWDDC
;
A
#
# COMPACT_ATOMS: atom_id res chain seq x y z
N MET A 1 -4.56 -4.33 20.57
CA MET A 1 -5.43 -5.02 21.55
C MET A 1 -4.86 -6.42 21.74
N PRO A 2 -4.32 -6.82 22.90
CA PRO A 2 -3.82 -8.18 23.09
C PRO A 2 -4.99 -9.07 23.51
N PHE A 3 -5.72 -9.60 22.53
CA PHE A 3 -6.73 -10.64 22.74
C PHE A 3 -6.12 -12.01 22.41
N ALA A 4 -5.40 -12.57 23.37
CA ALA A 4 -5.22 -14.01 23.46
C ALA A 4 -5.36 -14.31 24.96
N LEU A 5 -6.26 -15.19 25.41
CA LEU A 5 -5.96 -16.62 25.52
C LEU A 5 -7.21 -17.39 26.04
N ALA A 6 -8.33 -17.47 25.30
CA ALA A 6 -9.47 -18.27 25.78
C ALA A 6 -10.04 -19.28 24.77
N CYS A 7 -9.85 -19.10 23.46
CA CYS A 7 -10.31 -20.07 22.46
C CYS A 7 -9.13 -20.77 21.80
N ASP A 8 -9.22 -22.08 21.68
CA ASP A 8 -8.24 -22.92 21.00
C ASP A 8 -8.40 -22.74 19.48
N ALA A 9 -7.99 -21.57 18.99
CA ALA A 9 -8.06 -21.25 17.57
C ALA A 9 -7.23 -22.26 16.77
N PRO A 10 -7.76 -22.83 15.67
CA PRO A 10 -6.99 -23.71 14.80
C PRO A 10 -5.67 -23.05 14.39
N PRO A 11 -4.51 -23.74 14.50
CA PRO A 11 -3.20 -23.14 14.26
C PRO A 11 -3.04 -22.55 12.84
N HIS A 12 -3.79 -23.08 11.87
CA HIS A 12 -3.80 -22.55 10.51
C HIS A 12 -4.52 -21.20 10.39
N GLN A 13 -5.55 -20.92 11.20
CA GLN A 13 -6.25 -19.63 11.19
C GLN A 13 -5.41 -18.52 11.81
N LEU A 14 -4.68 -18.82 12.89
CA LEU A 14 -3.71 -17.87 13.48
C LEU A 14 -2.59 -17.52 12.49
N ALA A 15 -2.06 -18.50 11.77
CA ALA A 15 -1.05 -18.27 10.73
C ALA A 15 -1.58 -17.39 9.59
N VAL A 16 -2.83 -17.61 9.15
CA VAL A 16 -3.49 -16.79 8.12
C VAL A 16 -3.67 -15.34 8.59
N ILE A 17 -4.07 -15.12 9.84
CA ILE A 17 -4.21 -13.77 10.42
C ILE A 17 -2.85 -13.06 10.42
N GLU A 18 -1.79 -13.73 10.87
CA GLU A 18 -0.44 -13.15 10.92
C GLU A 18 0.09 -12.81 9.51
N GLU A 19 -0.15 -13.69 8.54
CA GLU A 19 0.23 -13.46 7.14
C GLU A 19 -0.51 -12.25 6.56
N LEU A 20 -1.83 -12.16 6.74
CA LEU A 20 -2.63 -11.03 6.29
C LEU A 20 -2.21 -9.72 6.96
N ASP A 21 -1.85 -9.77 8.25
CA ASP A 21 -1.26 -8.63 8.96
C ASP A 21 0.06 -8.17 8.34
N GLY A 22 0.91 -9.12 7.93
CA GLY A 22 2.12 -8.86 7.16
C GLY A 22 1.82 -8.17 5.83
N VAL A 23 0.85 -8.68 5.08
CA VAL A 23 0.41 -8.11 3.80
C VAL A 23 -0.13 -6.69 3.97
N VAL A 24 -0.99 -6.44 4.96
CA VAL A 24 -1.53 -5.11 5.25
C VAL A 24 -0.42 -4.10 5.54
N ARG A 25 0.57 -4.47 6.37
CA ARG A 25 1.73 -3.61 6.68
C ARG A 25 2.58 -3.33 5.45
N ALA A 26 2.83 -4.36 4.62
CA ALA A 26 3.62 -4.21 3.40
C ALA A 26 2.92 -3.29 2.38
N LEU A 27 1.61 -3.44 2.22
CA LEU A 27 0.81 -2.59 1.32
C LEU A 27 0.72 -1.15 1.82
N ALA A 28 0.63 -0.92 3.13
CA ALA A 28 0.69 0.42 3.71
C ALA A 28 2.03 1.10 3.39
N ALA A 29 3.15 0.42 3.65
CA ALA A 29 4.48 0.94 3.35
C ALA A 29 4.67 1.22 1.84
N LEU A 30 4.10 0.37 0.98
CA LEU A 30 4.11 0.58 -0.46
C LEU A 30 3.30 1.82 -0.87
N ALA A 31 2.14 2.04 -0.27
CA ALA A 31 1.31 3.22 -0.53
C ALA A 31 2.04 4.51 -0.14
N ASP A 32 2.68 4.54 1.03
CA ASP A 32 3.50 5.66 1.47
C ASP A 32 4.66 5.92 0.50
N ARG A 33 5.35 4.85 0.07
CA ARG A 33 6.46 4.97 -0.88
C ARG A 33 6.01 5.50 -2.24
N ILE A 34 4.84 5.11 -2.72
CA ILE A 34 4.25 5.63 -3.97
C ILE A 34 4.01 7.15 -3.85
N LEU A 35 3.50 7.62 -2.72
CA LEU A 35 3.27 9.05 -2.48
C LEU A 35 4.60 9.83 -2.45
N GLU A 36 5.61 9.31 -1.75
CA GLU A 36 6.95 9.91 -1.69
C GLU A 36 7.56 10.04 -3.08
N VAL A 37 7.62 8.96 -3.86
CA VAL A 37 8.25 8.97 -5.19
C VAL A 37 7.47 9.86 -6.15
N THR A 38 6.13 9.89 -6.05
CA THR A 38 5.31 10.82 -6.83
C THR A 38 5.64 12.28 -6.50
N ALA A 39 5.83 12.59 -5.21
CA ALA A 39 6.21 13.93 -4.77
C ALA A 39 7.63 14.31 -5.25
N GLU A 40 8.59 13.38 -5.17
CA GLU A 40 9.94 13.56 -5.71
C GLU A 40 9.91 13.83 -7.22
N ALA A 41 9.14 13.05 -7.99
CA ALA A 41 8.99 13.20 -9.44
C ALA A 41 8.43 14.59 -9.81
N ARG A 42 7.39 15.04 -9.10
CA ARG A 42 6.80 16.39 -9.28
C ARG A 42 7.75 17.50 -8.84
N GLY A 43 8.58 17.25 -7.82
CA GLY A 43 9.64 18.17 -7.40
C GLY A 43 10.71 18.36 -8.46
N LEU A 44 11.13 17.27 -9.12
CA LEU A 44 12.09 17.33 -10.23
C LEU A 44 11.55 18.14 -11.40
N VAL A 45 10.28 17.94 -11.75
CA VAL A 45 9.54 18.73 -12.73
C VAL A 45 9.64 20.24 -12.42
N ALA A 46 9.38 20.63 -11.17
CA ALA A 46 9.36 22.04 -10.75
C ALA A 46 10.73 22.73 -10.79
N LEU A 47 11.83 21.96 -10.74
CA LEU A 47 13.20 22.49 -10.69
C LEU A 47 13.85 22.67 -12.07
N THR A 48 13.30 22.06 -13.12
CA THR A 48 13.84 22.19 -14.48
C THR A 48 13.50 23.54 -15.09
N ASP A 49 14.48 24.28 -15.61
CA ASP A 49 14.21 25.50 -16.40
C ASP A 49 13.95 25.10 -17.87
N TRP A 50 12.78 25.47 -18.37
CA TRP A 50 12.06 24.83 -19.49
C TRP A 50 12.47 25.33 -20.88
N HIS A 51 13.44 26.22 -20.92
CA HIS A 51 13.77 26.97 -22.13
C HIS A 51 14.57 26.14 -23.15
N ALA A 52 15.19 25.02 -22.74
CA ALA A 52 15.88 24.10 -23.64
C ALA A 52 14.97 22.94 -24.07
N ARG A 53 15.00 22.57 -25.36
CA ARG A 53 14.20 21.46 -25.92
C ARG A 53 14.45 20.11 -25.20
N ALA A 54 15.67 19.88 -24.71
CA ALA A 54 15.99 18.71 -23.90
C ALA A 54 15.37 18.75 -22.49
N ALA A 55 15.24 19.94 -21.89
CA ALA A 55 14.60 20.12 -20.59
C ALA A 55 13.08 19.91 -20.69
N ALA A 56 12.45 20.37 -21.77
CA ALA A 56 11.05 20.10 -22.06
C ALA A 56 10.75 18.60 -22.21
N ALA A 57 11.56 17.86 -22.97
CA ALA A 57 11.40 16.42 -23.14
C ALA A 57 11.62 15.63 -21.83
N PHE A 58 12.59 16.04 -21.01
CA PHE A 58 12.79 15.47 -19.68
C PHE A 58 11.57 15.71 -18.79
N HIS A 59 11.05 16.92 -18.81
CA HIS A 59 9.90 17.30 -18.03
C HIS A 59 8.65 16.48 -18.39
N GLU A 60 8.29 16.40 -19.67
CA GLU A 60 7.10 15.65 -20.11
C GLU A 60 7.18 14.19 -19.65
N ARG A 61 8.37 13.59 -19.74
CA ARG A 61 8.61 12.21 -19.30
C ARG A 61 8.57 12.06 -17.78
N ALA A 62 8.99 13.07 -17.04
CA ALA A 62 8.90 13.09 -15.58
C ALA A 62 7.45 13.25 -15.11
N GLU A 63 6.61 14.04 -15.80
CA GLU A 63 5.16 14.13 -15.52
C GLU A 63 4.44 12.82 -15.84
N GLU A 64 4.72 12.22 -17.00
CA GLU A 64 4.16 10.92 -17.39
C GLU A 64 4.48 9.87 -16.32
N TRP A 65 5.76 9.77 -15.93
CA TRP A 65 6.21 8.85 -14.89
C TRP A 65 5.57 9.13 -13.52
N ALA A 66 5.42 10.40 -13.13
CA ALA A 66 4.72 10.76 -11.89
C ALA A 66 3.25 10.35 -11.93
N GLY A 67 2.60 10.47 -13.09
CA GLY A 67 1.23 10.02 -13.32
C GLY A 67 1.10 8.51 -13.20
N GLU A 68 2.00 7.76 -13.85
CA GLU A 68 2.04 6.29 -13.78
C GLU A 68 2.21 5.80 -12.34
N ILE A 69 3.17 6.36 -11.58
CA ILE A 69 3.39 5.96 -10.18
C ILE A 69 2.17 6.33 -9.33
N SER A 70 1.66 7.55 -9.47
CA SER A 70 0.48 8.00 -8.72
C SER A 70 -0.74 7.11 -8.97
N SER A 71 -0.85 6.52 -10.17
CA SER A 71 -1.97 5.63 -10.52
C SER A 71 -1.95 4.30 -9.73
N LEU A 72 -0.79 3.88 -9.23
CA LEU A 72 -0.64 2.65 -8.44
C LEU A 72 -1.19 2.79 -7.02
N TYR A 73 -1.35 4.02 -6.52
CA TYR A 73 -1.81 4.27 -5.15
C TYR A 73 -3.19 3.66 -4.89
N CYS A 74 -4.18 3.94 -5.75
CA CYS A 74 -5.55 3.47 -5.54
C CYS A 74 -5.66 1.93 -5.53
N PRO A 75 -5.06 1.18 -6.47
CA PRO A 75 -4.98 -0.27 -6.40
C PRO A 75 -4.30 -0.79 -5.12
N THR A 76 -3.17 -0.20 -4.71
CA THR A 76 -2.45 -0.61 -3.48
C THR A 76 -3.31 -0.41 -2.24
N GLU A 77 -3.97 0.75 -2.12
CA GLU A 77 -4.84 1.05 -0.98
C GLU A 77 -6.08 0.15 -0.96
N THR A 78 -6.64 -0.14 -2.13
CA THR A 78 -7.76 -1.10 -2.27
C THR A 78 -7.34 -2.49 -1.78
N ALA A 79 -6.19 -2.98 -2.23
CA ALA A 79 -5.66 -4.27 -1.79
C ALA A 79 -5.42 -4.30 -0.27
N ARG A 80 -4.92 -3.20 0.31
CA ARG A 80 -4.71 -3.08 1.75
C ARG A 80 -6.02 -3.20 2.53
N ILE A 81 -7.07 -2.50 2.09
CA ILE A 81 -8.40 -2.55 2.70
C ILE A 81 -8.98 -3.96 2.62
N LEU A 82 -8.88 -4.61 1.47
CA LEU A 82 -9.39 -5.98 1.27
C LEU A 82 -8.64 -7.01 2.13
N ALA A 83 -7.31 -6.87 2.27
CA ALA A 83 -6.52 -7.74 3.14
C ALA A 83 -6.88 -7.54 4.62
N ALA A 84 -7.14 -6.31 5.04
CA ALA A 84 -7.62 -6.01 6.40
C ALA A 84 -9.02 -6.59 6.65
N ASP A 85 -9.95 -6.43 5.71
CA ASP A 85 -11.30 -7.03 5.80
C ASP A 85 -11.22 -8.57 5.88
N ALA A 86 -10.38 -9.20 5.06
CA ALA A 86 -10.18 -10.64 5.11
C ALA A 86 -9.63 -11.10 6.47
N ARG A 87 -8.65 -10.38 7.03
CA ARG A 87 -8.10 -10.66 8.36
C ARG A 87 -9.18 -10.56 9.43
N ASP A 88 -9.97 -9.49 9.40
CA ASP A 88 -11.01 -9.24 10.39
C ASP A 88 -12.11 -10.30 10.32
N ARG A 89 -12.48 -10.78 9.12
CA ARG A 89 -13.40 -11.90 8.95
C ARG A 89 -12.87 -13.21 9.53
N VAL A 90 -11.60 -13.54 9.30
CA VAL A 90 -10.98 -14.75 9.87
C VAL A 90 -10.91 -14.63 11.39
N ALA A 91 -10.54 -13.46 11.91
CA ALA A 91 -10.54 -13.21 13.35
C ALA A 91 -11.96 -13.39 13.93
N LEU A 92 -13.00 -12.81 13.32
CA LEU A 92 -14.39 -12.98 13.77
C LEU A 92 -14.83 -14.45 13.74
N ALA A 93 -14.48 -15.20 12.70
CA ALA A 93 -14.81 -16.63 12.64
C ALA A 93 -14.17 -17.42 13.80
N VAL A 94 -12.93 -17.11 14.16
CA VAL A 94 -12.27 -17.70 15.35
C VAL A 94 -13.05 -17.38 16.64
N TRP A 95 -13.63 -16.18 16.76
CA TRP A 95 -14.43 -15.78 17.92
C TRP A 95 -15.80 -16.45 17.97
N ASP A 96 -16.44 -16.67 16.83
CA ASP A 96 -17.75 -17.32 16.75
C ASP A 96 -17.67 -18.83 17.07
N ASP A 97 -16.50 -19.46 16.87
CA ASP A 97 -16.22 -20.88 17.13
C ASP A 97 -15.85 -21.21 18.61
N CYS A 98 -15.99 -20.27 19.55
CA CYS A 98 -15.49 -20.31 20.94
C CYS A 98 -16.35 -20.99 22.05
#